data_AF-A0A2L2M2H3-F1
#
_entry.id   AF-A0A2L2M2H3-F1
#
_cell.length_a   1.000
_cell.length_b   1.000
_cell.length_c   1.000
_cell.angle_alpha   90.00
_cell.angle_beta   90.00
_cell.angle_gamma   90.00
#
_symmetry.space_group_name_H-M   'P 1'
#
loop_
_entity.id
_entity.type
_entity.pdbx_description
1 polymer ?
#
loop_
_entity_poly.entity_id
_entity_poly.type
_entity_poly.pdbx_seq_one_letter_code
_entity_poly.pdbx_strand_id
1 'polypeptide(L)'
;MYYYKKNIGDYRSATAHLTLLEHGVYNWLLDTYYLNEKPLPKNERELFRTVLARTEDEKQAVRDVLDEFFENTENGWIHNRCESELKTYQAKAESNRKNGAKGGRPKTETKQQENENQSANQQNTPQENESDNSEIPKETQSVNSGNPQKTLTKNHKPLTNIHTHTVTREENSEPQSWSPNTEHLQNVIRECQGSKSESILAMPDFKFHLGNFNAHWENKIDLTEKQRTRKFAVWLIQEFEKLERKQDRYSPKISEYSKPRYPKSQPVSRNVNDAWEDQPVFKGTVALMEVPEDFL
;
A
#
# COMPACT_ATOMS: atom_id res chain seq x y z
N MET A 1 -0.92 10.73 11.44
CA MET A 1 -0.91 10.20 10.05
C MET A 1 -0.63 8.70 10.08
N TYR A 2 -1.25 7.87 9.23
CA TYR A 2 -1.03 6.40 9.26
C TYR A 2 0.05 5.88 8.30
N TYR A 3 0.45 6.69 7.32
CA TYR A 3 1.40 6.30 6.27
C TYR A 3 2.15 7.53 5.78
N TYR A 4 3.47 7.45 5.65
CA TYR A 4 4.30 8.44 4.94
C TYR A 4 5.25 7.77 3.95
N LYS A 5 5.66 8.51 2.92
CA LYS A 5 6.55 7.98 1.87
C LYS A 5 8.01 8.22 2.25
N LYS A 6 8.72 7.15 2.60
CA LYS A 6 10.17 7.20 2.85
C LYS A 6 10.94 6.84 1.58
N ASN A 7 11.67 7.80 1.00
CA ASN A 7 12.62 7.50 -0.08
C ASN A 7 13.91 6.95 0.52
N ILE A 8 14.21 5.69 0.25
CA ILE A 8 15.36 4.99 0.85
C ILE A 8 16.69 5.58 0.38
N GLY A 9 16.80 6.03 -0.87
CA GLY A 9 18.04 6.62 -1.40
C GLY A 9 18.38 7.93 -0.68
N ASP A 10 17.45 8.87 -0.70
CA ASP A 10 17.60 10.16 0.00
C ASP A 10 17.83 9.95 1.50
N TYR A 11 17.07 9.05 2.12
CA TYR A 11 17.20 8.73 3.54
C TYR A 11 18.60 8.19 3.88
N ARG A 12 19.09 7.21 3.10
CA ARG A 12 20.41 6.60 3.34
C ARG A 12 21.53 7.60 3.10
N SER A 13 21.39 8.46 2.08
CA SER A 13 22.38 9.49 1.81
C SER A 13 22.45 10.53 2.93
N ALA A 14 21.29 10.94 3.47
CA ALA A 14 21.22 11.97 4.51
C ALA A 14 21.61 11.48 5.91
N THR A 15 21.52 10.17 6.17
CA THR A 15 21.81 9.59 7.49
C THR A 15 23.09 8.74 7.50
N ALA A 16 23.90 8.75 6.44
CA ALA A 16 25.02 7.82 6.29
C ALA A 16 26.08 7.91 7.40
N HIS A 17 26.26 9.09 7.99
CA HIS A 17 27.27 9.38 9.02
C HIS A 17 26.81 9.07 10.44
N LEU A 18 25.50 8.91 10.65
CA LEU A 18 24.94 8.62 11.97
C LEU A 18 25.30 7.20 12.42
N THR A 19 25.55 7.04 13.72
CA THR A 19 25.70 5.75 14.39
C THR A 19 24.38 4.98 14.41
N LEU A 20 24.42 3.67 14.65
CA LEU A 20 23.19 2.86 14.72
C LEU A 20 22.22 3.34 15.80
N LEU A 21 22.75 3.89 16.90
CA LEU A 21 21.95 4.46 17.99
C LEU A 21 21.22 5.72 17.52
N GLU A 22 21.96 6.67 16.93
CA GLU A 22 21.39 7.90 16.37
C GLU A 22 20.40 7.61 15.23
N HIS A 23 20.67 6.59 14.40
CA HIS A 23 19.71 6.11 13.39
C HIS A 23 18.39 5.70 14.04
N GLY A 24 18.46 4.89 15.10
CA GLY A 24 17.27 4.44 15.83
C GLY A 24 16.49 5.62 16.39
N VAL A 25 17.20 6.53 17.06
CA VAL A 25 16.65 7.75 17.64
C VAL A 25 15.99 8.64 16.58
N TYR A 26 16.66 8.90 15.45
CA TYR A 26 16.13 9.70 14.36
C TYR A 26 14.83 9.11 13.79
N ASN A 27 14.77 7.80 13.58
CA ASN A 27 13.54 7.16 13.12
C ASN A 27 12.41 7.28 14.15
N TRP A 28 12.72 7.09 15.43
CA TRP A 28 11.73 7.21 16.50
C TRP A 28 11.18 8.63 16.63
N LEU A 29 12.04 9.65 16.48
CA LEU A 29 11.66 11.07 16.43
C LEU A 29 10.72 11.33 15.25
N LEU A 30 11.08 10.86 14.04
CA LEU A 30 10.23 10.99 12.85
C LEU A 30 8.87 10.32 13.01
N ASP A 31 8.84 9.08 13.50
CA ASP A 31 7.60 8.34 13.69
C ASP A 31 6.70 9.04 14.73
N THR A 32 7.30 9.54 15.82
CA THR A 32 6.59 10.37 16.82
C THR A 32 6.00 11.63 16.19
N TYR A 33 6.78 12.30 15.32
CA TYR A 33 6.36 13.51 14.63
C TYR A 33 5.17 13.24 13.71
N TYR A 34 5.23 12.20 12.86
CA TYR A 34 4.15 11.84 11.94
C TYR A 34 2.91 11.27 12.65
N LEU A 35 3.10 10.57 13.77
CA LEU A 35 2.00 10.04 14.55
C LEU A 35 1.18 11.18 15.17
N ASN A 36 1.86 12.14 15.81
CA ASN A 36 1.23 13.24 16.52
C ASN A 36 0.89 14.44 15.63
N GLU A 37 1.52 14.55 14.46
CA GLU A 37 1.40 15.66 13.51
C GLU A 37 1.67 17.03 14.17
N LYS A 38 2.62 17.07 15.12
CA LYS A 38 2.94 18.24 15.94
C LYS A 38 4.45 18.36 16.14
N PRO A 39 4.96 19.60 16.35
CA PRO A 39 6.34 19.82 16.76
C PRO A 39 6.69 19.01 18.01
N LEU A 40 7.93 18.55 18.11
CA LEU A 40 8.39 17.81 19.27
C LEU A 40 8.58 18.76 20.47
N PRO A 41 8.32 18.30 21.71
CA PRO A 41 8.45 19.12 22.90
C PRO A 41 9.85 19.71 23.07
N LYS A 42 9.92 20.98 23.49
CA LYS A 42 11.18 21.65 23.89
C LYS A 42 11.71 21.17 25.23
N ASN A 43 10.81 20.74 26.12
CA ASN A 43 11.19 20.29 27.45
C ASN A 43 11.91 18.94 27.33
N GLU A 44 13.21 18.92 27.61
CA GLU A 44 14.03 17.70 27.51
C GLU A 44 13.43 16.50 28.27
N ARG A 45 12.88 16.73 29.47
CA ARG A 45 12.28 15.66 30.26
C ARG A 45 11.08 15.02 29.56
N GLU A 46 10.22 15.85 28.97
CA GLU A 46 9.06 15.37 28.21
C GLU A 46 9.50 14.69 26.91
N LEU A 47 10.48 15.27 26.22
CA LEU A 47 11.03 14.76 24.99
C LEU A 47 11.66 13.37 25.17
N PHE A 48 12.58 13.22 26.12
CA PHE A 48 13.21 11.94 26.46
C PHE A 48 12.17 10.89 26.90
N ARG A 49 11.12 11.31 27.61
CA ARG A 49 10.03 10.39 27.96
C ARG A 49 9.26 9.90 26.74
N THR A 50 9.03 10.79 25.77
CA THR A 50 8.29 10.51 24.54
C THR A 50 9.06 9.58 23.61
N VAL A 51 10.37 9.81 23.46
CA VAL A 51 11.25 9.00 22.59
C VAL A 51 11.89 7.82 23.29
N LEU A 52 11.48 7.55 24.54
CA LEU A 52 11.96 6.44 25.36
C LEU A 52 13.48 6.45 25.64
N ALA A 53 14.16 7.59 25.52
CA ALA A 53 15.55 7.72 25.92
C ALA A 53 15.66 7.61 27.46
N ARG A 54 16.46 6.64 27.93
CA ARG A 54 16.70 6.32 29.34
C ARG A 54 18.15 6.51 29.72
N THR A 55 19.08 6.00 28.91
CA THR A 55 20.52 6.12 29.17
C THR A 55 21.03 7.51 28.79
N GLU A 56 22.18 7.93 29.32
CA GLU A 56 22.78 9.20 28.91
C GLU A 56 23.22 9.18 27.45
N ASP A 57 23.69 8.03 26.94
CA ASP A 57 24.05 7.87 25.54
C ASP A 57 22.84 8.07 24.61
N GLU A 58 21.67 7.52 24.98
CA GLU A 58 20.42 7.72 24.23
C GLU A 58 19.99 9.19 24.27
N LYS A 59 20.07 9.84 25.43
CA LYS A 59 19.73 11.26 25.57
C LYS A 59 20.67 12.14 24.75
N GLN A 60 21.95 11.83 24.73
CA GLN A 60 22.92 12.56 23.93
C GLN A 60 22.66 12.38 22.44
N ALA A 61 22.41 11.15 21.99
CA ALA A 61 22.01 10.89 20.60
C ALA A 61 20.73 11.63 20.20
N VAL A 62 19.76 11.80 21.11
CA VAL A 62 18.57 12.63 20.87
C VAL A 62 18.95 14.09 20.64
N ARG A 63 19.84 14.66 21.46
CA ARG A 63 20.28 16.05 21.30
C ARG A 63 21.02 16.24 19.97
N ASP A 64 21.98 15.37 19.67
CA ASP A 64 22.80 15.47 18.45
C ASP A 64 21.93 15.38 17.18
N VAL A 65 20.96 14.46 17.16
CA VAL A 65 20.01 14.32 16.05
C VAL A 65 19.07 15.52 15.93
N LEU A 66 18.61 16.08 17.05
CA LEU A 66 17.76 17.29 17.04
C LEU A 66 18.51 18.48 16.47
N ASP A 67 19.75 18.69 16.94
CA ASP A 67 20.58 19.80 16.49
C ASP A 67 20.90 19.73 14.99
N GLU A 68 21.03 18.51 14.43
CA GLU A 68 21.33 18.32 13.01
C GLU A 68 20.09 18.39 12.10
N PHE A 69 19.01 17.68 12.44
CA PHE A 69 17.88 17.47 11.51
C PHE A 69 16.64 18.31 11.81
N PHE A 70 16.59 18.94 12.99
CA PHE A 70 15.42 19.68 13.44
C PHE A 70 15.75 21.15 13.69
N GLU A 71 14.75 22.02 13.48
CA GLU A 71 14.87 23.44 13.78
C GLU A 71 14.20 23.75 15.12
N ASN A 72 14.92 24.46 15.98
CA ASN A 72 14.42 24.92 17.26
C ASN A 72 13.54 26.16 17.07
N THR A 73 12.23 26.03 17.27
CA THR A 73 11.26 27.14 17.16
C THR A 73 10.57 27.40 18.49
N GLU A 74 9.91 28.54 18.65
CA GLU A 74 9.15 28.88 19.87
C GLU A 74 8.18 27.78 20.31
N ASN A 75 7.57 27.08 19.34
CA ASN A 75 6.54 26.07 19.59
C ASN A 75 7.08 24.63 19.77
N GLY A 76 8.39 24.42 19.61
CA GLY A 76 8.97 23.08 19.64
C GLY A 76 10.07 22.88 18.59
N TRP A 77 10.53 21.64 18.48
CA TRP A 77 11.42 21.22 17.41
C TRP A 77 10.60 20.81 16.18
N ILE A 78 10.90 21.42 15.04
CA ILE A 78 10.21 21.15 13.77
C ILE A 78 11.13 20.45 12.78
N HIS A 79 10.56 19.65 11.88
CA HIS A 79 11.30 19.04 10.79
C HIS A 79 10.72 19.50 9.45
N ASN A 80 11.49 20.28 8.69
CA ASN A 80 11.02 20.97 7.48
C ASN A 80 10.33 20.06 6.45
N ARG A 81 10.90 18.87 6.24
CA ARG A 81 10.30 17.88 5.33
C ARG A 81 8.95 17.38 5.86
N CYS A 82 8.85 17.10 7.16
CA CYS A 82 7.62 16.61 7.78
C CYS A 82 6.52 17.66 7.66
N GLU A 83 6.84 18.93 7.94
CA GLU A 83 5.91 20.04 7.79
C GLU A 83 5.38 20.17 6.35
N SER A 84 6.27 20.06 5.37
CA SER A 84 5.89 20.13 3.95
C SER A 84 4.96 18.98 3.54
N GLU A 85 5.26 17.76 4.00
CA GLU A 85 4.43 16.58 3.76
C GLU A 85 3.08 16.66 4.48
N LEU A 86 3.05 17.10 5.74
CA LEU A 86 1.84 17.28 6.54
C LEU A 86 0.91 18.34 5.93
N LYS A 87 1.46 19.48 5.48
CA LYS A 87 0.67 20.52 4.81
C LYS A 87 -0.01 19.98 3.55
N THR A 88 0.72 19.19 2.76
CA THR A 88 0.18 18.55 1.55
C THR A 88 -0.90 17.53 1.90
N TYR A 89 -0.66 16.72 2.93
CA TYR A 89 -1.60 15.73 3.43
C TYR A 89 -2.91 16.37 3.92
N GLN A 90 -2.82 17.41 4.76
CA GLN A 90 -3.96 18.14 5.30
C GLN A 90 -4.76 18.84 4.20
N ALA A 91 -4.10 19.47 3.22
CA ALA A 91 -4.77 20.08 2.08
C ALA A 91 -5.60 19.06 1.27
N LYS A 92 -5.04 17.86 1.06
CA LYS A 92 -5.74 16.77 0.37
C LYS A 92 -6.89 16.22 1.20
N ALA A 93 -6.69 16.02 2.50
CA ALA A 93 -7.74 15.58 3.41
C ALA A 93 -8.92 16.57 3.45
N GLU A 94 -8.63 17.87 3.49
CA GLU A 94 -9.63 18.93 3.44
C GLU A 94 -10.44 18.92 2.14
N SER A 95 -9.74 18.83 0.99
CA SER A 95 -10.39 18.74 -0.31
C SER A 95 -11.29 17.52 -0.40
N ASN A 96 -10.83 16.36 0.09
CA ASN A 96 -11.60 15.13 0.09
C ASN A 96 -12.83 15.24 1.01
N ARG A 97 -12.69 15.88 2.18
CA ARG A 97 -13.80 16.13 3.09
C ARG A 97 -14.85 17.04 2.46
N LYS A 98 -14.44 18.13 1.80
CA LYS A 98 -15.34 19.03 1.06
C LYS A 98 -16.05 18.31 -0.09
N ASN A 99 -15.35 17.47 -0.83
CA ASN A 99 -15.94 16.69 -1.92
C ASN A 99 -16.90 15.61 -1.38
N GLY A 100 -16.55 14.96 -0.27
CA GLY A 100 -17.44 14.01 0.41
C GLY A 100 -18.71 14.65 0.94
N ALA A 101 -18.62 15.85 1.52
CA ALA A 101 -19.76 16.63 2.01
C ALA A 101 -20.73 17.04 0.88
N LYS A 102 -20.23 17.26 -0.34
CA LYS A 102 -21.06 17.54 -1.53
C LYS A 102 -21.80 16.31 -2.08
N GLY A 103 -21.55 15.13 -1.51
CA GLY A 103 -22.12 13.86 -1.97
C GLY A 103 -21.30 13.29 -3.13
N GLY A 104 -20.72 12.11 -2.92
CA GLY A 104 -19.97 11.39 -3.96
C GLY A 104 -20.87 10.60 -4.93
N ARG A 105 -22.14 10.43 -4.60
CA ARG A 105 -23.11 9.71 -5.43
C ARG A 105 -23.96 10.72 -6.19
N PRO A 106 -23.95 10.71 -7.54
CA PRO A 106 -24.92 11.48 -8.33
C PRO A 106 -26.32 11.13 -7.84
N LYS A 107 -27.10 12.15 -7.49
CA LYS A 107 -28.51 11.95 -7.12
C LYS A 107 -29.20 11.49 -8.41
N THR A 108 -29.69 10.25 -8.43
CA THR A 108 -30.53 9.80 -9.55
C THR A 108 -31.75 10.70 -9.57
N GLU A 109 -31.85 11.55 -10.59
CA GLU A 109 -33.05 12.36 -10.81
C GLU A 109 -34.17 11.40 -11.19
N THR A 110 -34.96 10.99 -10.20
CA THR A 110 -36.25 10.34 -10.46
C THR A 110 -37.13 11.40 -11.11
N LYS A 111 -37.19 11.39 -12.46
CA LYS A 111 -38.24 12.10 -13.19
C LYS A 111 -39.58 11.58 -12.65
N GLN A 112 -40.22 12.38 -11.81
CA GLN A 112 -41.62 12.21 -11.49
C GLN A 112 -42.37 12.43 -12.81
N GLN A 113 -42.72 11.33 -13.47
CA GLN A 113 -43.81 11.37 -14.43
C GLN A 113 -45.08 11.51 -13.61
N GLU A 114 -45.68 12.69 -13.69
CA GLU A 114 -47.07 12.94 -13.34
C GLU A 114 -47.92 11.87 -14.02
N ASN A 115 -48.56 11.02 -13.22
CA ASN A 115 -49.75 10.30 -13.63
C ASN A 115 -50.82 10.60 -12.61
N GLU A 116 -51.69 11.53 -12.97
CA GLU A 116 -53.03 11.64 -12.44
C GLU A 116 -53.75 10.30 -12.67
N ASN A 117 -54.26 9.68 -11.61
CA ASN A 117 -55.63 9.16 -11.56
C ASN A 117 -55.97 8.55 -10.18
N GLN A 118 -56.75 9.33 -9.43
CA GLN A 118 -57.96 8.99 -8.67
C GLN A 118 -58.04 7.76 -7.73
N SER A 119 -58.26 8.12 -6.45
CA SER A 119 -59.36 7.66 -5.58
C SER A 119 -59.27 6.28 -4.90
N ALA A 120 -59.11 6.27 -3.57
CA ALA A 120 -60.24 6.09 -2.65
C ALA A 120 -59.79 5.95 -1.18
N ASN A 121 -60.51 6.67 -0.32
CA ASN A 121 -60.88 6.37 1.07
C ASN A 121 -59.90 6.55 2.25
N GLN A 122 -60.25 7.55 3.07
CA GLN A 122 -60.66 7.45 4.49
C GLN A 122 -59.61 6.85 5.46
N GLN A 123 -59.09 7.56 6.47
CA GLN A 123 -59.79 8.29 7.52
C GLN A 123 -58.85 9.31 8.21
N ASN A 124 -59.40 10.49 8.52
CA ASN A 124 -58.89 11.40 9.55
C ASN A 124 -59.24 10.85 10.94
N THR A 125 -58.32 10.89 11.89
CA THR A 125 -58.45 11.77 13.08
C THR A 125 -57.11 11.90 13.82
N PRO A 126 -56.81 13.07 14.40
CA PRO A 126 -55.56 13.37 15.08
C PRO A 126 -55.68 13.15 16.59
N GLN A 127 -54.59 12.76 17.24
CA GLN A 127 -54.48 12.92 18.69
C GLN A 127 -53.04 13.27 19.07
N GLU A 128 -52.93 14.46 19.66
CA GLU A 128 -51.75 15.02 20.33
C GLU A 128 -51.24 14.06 21.42
N ASN A 129 -49.93 14.06 21.64
CA ASN A 129 -49.33 14.15 22.98
C ASN A 129 -47.82 14.39 22.84
N GLU A 130 -47.39 15.58 23.26
CA GLU A 130 -46.02 15.85 23.68
C GLU A 130 -45.69 15.05 24.94
N SER A 131 -44.48 14.50 25.05
CA SER A 131 -43.60 14.66 26.23
C SER A 131 -42.31 13.85 26.08
N ASP A 132 -41.22 14.60 25.98
CA ASP A 132 -39.93 14.44 26.65
C ASP A 132 -39.67 13.16 27.48
N ASN A 133 -38.62 12.40 27.16
CA ASN A 133 -37.35 12.38 27.90
C ASN A 133 -36.50 11.12 27.57
N SER A 134 -35.21 11.39 27.38
CA SER A 134 -33.99 10.57 27.36
C SER A 134 -34.00 9.12 27.88
N GLU A 135 -33.39 8.20 27.13
CA GLU A 135 -32.40 7.22 27.63
C GLU A 135 -31.65 6.49 26.46
N ILE A 136 -30.31 6.58 26.48
CA ILE A 136 -29.30 5.80 25.73
C ILE A 136 -29.13 4.42 26.43
N PRO A 137 -28.44 3.34 25.94
CA PRO A 137 -27.74 3.02 24.66
C PRO A 137 -28.16 1.66 24.04
N LYS A 138 -27.74 1.34 22.80
CA LYS A 138 -27.05 0.06 22.49
C LYS A 138 -26.11 0.17 21.29
N GLU A 139 -24.90 -0.25 21.57
CA GLU A 139 -23.78 -0.69 20.71
C GLU A 139 -24.20 -1.66 19.60
N THR A 140 -23.57 -1.61 18.41
CA THR A 140 -23.24 -2.81 17.59
C THR A 140 -22.28 -2.49 16.43
N GLN A 141 -21.02 -2.87 16.65
CA GLN A 141 -20.14 -3.70 15.81
C GLN A 141 -19.93 -3.45 14.31
N SER A 142 -18.63 -3.30 14.02
CA SER A 142 -17.90 -3.56 12.77
C SER A 142 -18.23 -4.92 12.13
N VAL A 143 -18.39 -4.92 10.80
CA VAL A 143 -18.12 -6.10 9.96
C VAL A 143 -17.25 -5.72 8.77
N ASN A 144 -16.20 -6.52 8.61
CA ASN A 144 -15.20 -6.47 7.57
C ASN A 144 -15.65 -7.33 6.37
N SER A 145 -14.99 -7.10 5.22
CA SER A 145 -14.91 -7.98 4.03
C SER A 145 -16.13 -8.11 3.09
N GLY A 146 -15.93 -7.62 1.87
CA GLY A 146 -16.73 -8.01 0.70
C GLY A 146 -16.67 -6.98 -0.44
N ASN A 147 -15.71 -7.12 -1.36
CA ASN A 147 -15.65 -6.38 -2.62
C ASN A 147 -16.86 -6.68 -3.51
N PRO A 148 -17.53 -5.69 -4.13
CA PRO A 148 -18.31 -5.92 -5.34
C PRO A 148 -17.67 -5.23 -6.54
N GLN A 149 -17.15 -6.05 -7.47
CA GLN A 149 -16.92 -5.67 -8.86
C GLN A 149 -18.26 -5.53 -9.61
N LYS A 150 -18.24 -4.62 -10.60
CA LYS A 150 -19.21 -4.33 -11.68
C LYS A 150 -20.31 -3.32 -11.36
N THR A 151 -20.21 -2.18 -12.03
CA THR A 151 -21.37 -1.46 -12.57
C THR A 151 -21.12 -1.11 -14.03
N LEU A 152 -21.91 -1.74 -14.89
CA LEU A 152 -22.19 -1.29 -16.26
C LEU A 152 -22.94 0.05 -16.19
N THR A 153 -22.73 0.96 -17.13
CA THR A 153 -23.82 1.72 -17.77
C THR A 153 -23.32 2.49 -18.99
N LYS A 154 -24.21 2.55 -19.98
CA LYS A 154 -24.04 3.06 -21.34
C LYS A 154 -24.54 4.50 -21.44
N ASN A 155 -24.00 5.20 -22.46
CA ASN A 155 -24.56 6.32 -23.23
C ASN A 155 -24.43 7.74 -22.62
N HIS A 156 -23.78 8.66 -23.35
CA HIS A 156 -24.46 9.73 -24.14
C HIS A 156 -23.52 10.31 -25.21
N LYS A 157 -24.11 10.78 -26.32
CA LYS A 157 -23.54 11.09 -27.66
C LYS A 157 -23.27 12.62 -27.84
N PRO A 158 -22.37 13.08 -28.75
CA PRO A 158 -21.74 14.42 -28.68
C PRO A 158 -22.27 15.46 -29.69
N LEU A 159 -21.85 16.72 -29.51
CA LEU A 159 -21.97 17.83 -30.48
C LEU A 159 -20.64 18.04 -31.24
N THR A 160 -20.79 18.41 -32.51
CA THR A 160 -19.87 18.40 -33.66
C THR A 160 -19.00 19.65 -33.84
N ASN A 161 -17.78 19.54 -34.42
CA ASN A 161 -17.42 20.13 -35.74
C ASN A 161 -15.96 19.86 -36.20
N ILE A 162 -15.86 19.02 -37.24
CA ILE A 162 -15.02 19.02 -38.49
C ILE A 162 -13.84 19.99 -38.66
N HIS A 163 -12.68 19.46 -39.08
CA HIS A 163 -12.05 19.75 -40.39
C HIS A 163 -11.25 18.54 -40.92
N THR A 164 -11.37 18.36 -42.24
CA THR A 164 -11.13 17.15 -43.04
C THR A 164 -9.84 17.28 -43.84
N HIS A 165 -9.23 16.16 -44.29
CA HIS A 165 -8.98 15.88 -45.73
C HIS A 165 -8.41 14.45 -45.98
N THR A 166 -9.24 13.62 -46.64
CA THR A 166 -8.98 12.66 -47.77
C THR A 166 -7.92 11.53 -47.65
N VAL A 167 -8.15 10.22 -47.92
CA VAL A 167 -8.92 9.47 -48.97
C VAL A 167 -9.27 8.01 -48.54
N THR A 168 -10.53 7.57 -48.80
CA THR A 168 -11.18 6.23 -49.04
C THR A 168 -10.59 4.90 -48.47
N ARG A 169 -11.32 3.86 -47.97
CA ARG A 169 -12.68 3.31 -48.24
C ARG A 169 -13.07 2.22 -47.19
N GLU A 170 -14.33 2.25 -46.69
CA GLU A 170 -15.24 1.18 -46.13
C GLU A 170 -14.68 0.15 -45.08
N GLU A 171 -15.22 -0.16 -43.89
CA GLU A 171 -16.56 -0.16 -43.27
C GLU A 171 -16.51 -0.03 -41.71
N ASN A 172 -17.58 0.49 -41.09
CA ASN A 172 -17.96 0.44 -39.65
C ASN A 172 -17.00 0.99 -38.55
N SER A 173 -17.28 2.23 -38.11
CA SER A 173 -16.53 2.97 -37.09
C SER A 173 -17.03 2.74 -35.65
N GLU A 174 -16.35 1.85 -34.91
CA GLU A 174 -16.24 1.93 -33.44
C GLU A 174 -15.31 3.09 -33.03
N PRO A 175 -15.44 3.67 -31.82
CA PRO A 175 -14.57 4.76 -31.37
C PRO A 175 -13.11 4.32 -31.43
N GLN A 176 -12.32 5.04 -32.23
CA GLN A 176 -10.97 4.68 -32.67
C GLN A 176 -9.98 4.67 -31.49
N SER A 177 -9.97 3.55 -30.76
CA SER A 177 -8.88 3.21 -29.85
C SER A 177 -7.63 2.94 -30.69
N TRP A 178 -6.57 3.70 -30.44
CA TRP A 178 -5.30 3.54 -31.16
C TRP A 178 -4.78 2.10 -31.08
N SER A 179 -4.36 1.58 -32.23
CA SER A 179 -3.62 0.33 -32.34
C SER A 179 -2.23 0.62 -32.90
N PRO A 180 -1.17 -0.04 -32.39
CA PRO A 180 0.17 0.12 -32.94
C PRO A 180 0.25 -0.52 -34.32
N ASN A 181 1.06 0.06 -35.21
CA ASN A 181 1.53 -0.65 -36.39
C ASN A 181 2.35 -1.88 -35.94
N THR A 182 1.88 -3.07 -36.29
CA THR A 182 2.43 -4.35 -35.83
C THR A 182 3.88 -4.55 -36.25
N GLU A 183 4.25 -4.17 -37.48
CA GLU A 183 5.62 -4.31 -37.98
C GLU A 183 6.57 -3.36 -37.24
N HIS A 184 6.14 -2.12 -37.02
CA HIS A 184 6.92 -1.13 -36.29
C HIS A 184 7.10 -1.55 -34.82
N LEU A 185 6.03 -2.02 -34.18
CA LEU A 185 6.07 -2.53 -32.81
C LEU A 185 6.99 -3.76 -32.70
N GLN A 186 6.88 -4.70 -33.64
CA GLN A 186 7.73 -5.90 -33.65
C GLN A 186 9.20 -5.54 -33.80
N ASN A 187 9.53 -4.60 -34.69
CA ASN A 187 10.91 -4.13 -34.85
C ASN A 187 11.43 -3.45 -33.57
N VAL A 188 10.64 -2.58 -32.94
CA VAL A 188 11.02 -1.94 -31.67
C VAL A 188 11.25 -2.96 -30.55
N ILE A 189 10.40 -3.99 -30.44
CA ILE A 189 10.58 -5.05 -29.42
C ILE A 189 11.79 -5.92 -29.78
N ARG A 190 12.03 -6.21 -31.06
CA ARG A 190 13.17 -7.00 -31.54
C ARG A 190 14.50 -6.31 -31.25
N GLU A 191 14.57 -4.98 -31.38
CA GLU A 191 15.72 -4.17 -31.00
C GLU A 191 16.10 -4.35 -29.52
N CYS A 192 15.11 -4.58 -28.64
CA CYS A 192 15.35 -4.74 -27.20
C CYS A 192 15.55 -6.20 -26.76
N GLN A 193 14.71 -7.13 -27.24
CA GLN A 193 14.60 -8.49 -26.69
C GLN A 193 14.92 -9.60 -27.70
N GLY A 194 15.39 -9.25 -28.90
CA GLY A 194 15.87 -10.19 -29.91
C GLY A 194 14.87 -11.31 -30.23
N SER A 195 15.26 -12.56 -29.93
CA SER A 195 14.49 -13.79 -30.20
C SER A 195 13.18 -13.89 -29.42
N LYS A 196 13.01 -13.15 -28.32
CA LYS A 196 11.78 -13.17 -27.50
C LYS A 196 10.67 -12.27 -28.04
N SER A 197 10.95 -11.47 -29.08
CA SER A 197 10.00 -10.49 -29.63
C SER A 197 8.70 -11.12 -30.12
N GLU A 198 8.76 -12.29 -30.73
CA GLU A 198 7.58 -13.02 -31.21
C GLU A 198 6.74 -13.59 -30.07
N SER A 199 7.39 -14.09 -29.01
CA SER A 199 6.70 -14.58 -27.81
C SER A 199 6.00 -13.46 -27.03
N ILE A 200 6.58 -12.26 -27.02
CA ILE A 200 5.98 -11.06 -26.40
C ILE A 200 4.72 -10.64 -27.18
N LEU A 201 4.75 -10.67 -28.51
CA LEU A 201 3.58 -10.33 -29.33
C LEU A 201 2.49 -11.42 -29.30
N ALA A 202 2.88 -12.67 -29.09
CA ALA A 202 1.96 -13.81 -28.96
C ALA A 202 1.34 -13.97 -27.55
N MET A 203 1.47 -12.97 -26.66
CA MET A 203 0.88 -13.04 -25.33
C MET A 203 -0.66 -13.17 -25.41
N PRO A 204 -1.28 -14.13 -24.67
CA PRO A 204 -2.73 -14.31 -24.66
C PRO A 204 -3.51 -13.04 -24.28
N ASP A 205 -2.93 -12.23 -23.40
CA ASP A 205 -3.55 -11.01 -22.88
C ASP A 205 -3.15 -9.74 -23.64
N PHE A 206 -2.54 -9.85 -24.82
CA PHE A 206 -2.08 -8.69 -25.62
C PHE A 206 -3.19 -7.63 -25.81
N LYS A 207 -4.41 -8.08 -26.18
CA LYS A 207 -5.55 -7.19 -26.40
C LYS A 207 -6.02 -6.52 -25.10
N PHE A 208 -5.97 -7.24 -23.98
CA PHE A 208 -6.28 -6.69 -22.67
C PHE A 208 -5.26 -5.62 -22.27
N HIS A 209 -3.98 -5.88 -22.51
CA HIS A 209 -2.93 -4.90 -22.31
C HIS A 209 -3.17 -3.68 -23.20
N LEU A 210 -3.35 -3.83 -24.51
CA LEU A 210 -3.61 -2.71 -25.42
C LEU A 210 -4.77 -1.81 -24.93
N GLY A 211 -5.86 -2.40 -24.46
CA GLY A 211 -6.98 -1.67 -23.86
C GLY A 211 -6.59 -0.86 -22.62
N ASN A 212 -5.85 -1.47 -21.68
CA ASN A 212 -5.35 -0.80 -20.47
C ASN A 212 -4.38 0.34 -20.79
N PHE A 213 -3.49 0.15 -21.78
CA PHE A 213 -2.62 1.23 -22.25
C PHE A 213 -3.45 2.38 -22.80
N ASN A 214 -4.41 2.10 -23.67
CA ASN A 214 -5.27 3.13 -24.25
C ASN A 214 -6.06 3.91 -23.20
N ALA A 215 -6.64 3.24 -22.20
CA ALA A 215 -7.34 3.90 -21.09
C ALA A 215 -6.40 4.78 -20.24
N HIS A 216 -5.18 4.33 -19.98
CA HIS A 216 -4.20 5.11 -19.21
C HIS A 216 -3.77 6.40 -19.93
N TRP A 217 -3.75 6.38 -21.27
CA TRP A 217 -3.32 7.51 -22.11
C TRP A 217 -4.47 8.29 -22.74
N GLU A 218 -5.73 7.91 -22.50
CA GLU A 218 -6.94 8.54 -23.08
C GLU A 218 -7.05 10.03 -22.76
N ASN A 219 -6.71 10.41 -21.52
CA ASN A 219 -6.73 11.80 -21.05
C ASN A 219 -5.34 12.45 -21.04
N LYS A 220 -4.33 11.75 -21.56
CA LYS A 220 -2.92 12.13 -21.47
C LYS A 220 -2.26 12.12 -22.85
N ILE A 221 -2.37 13.27 -23.52
CA ILE A 221 -1.35 13.88 -24.40
C ILE A 221 -1.41 13.53 -25.90
N ASP A 222 -1.06 14.53 -26.71
CA ASP A 222 -0.65 14.50 -28.13
C ASP A 222 0.68 13.71 -28.33
N LEU A 223 0.67 12.40 -28.15
CA LEU A 223 1.83 11.57 -28.51
C LEU A 223 1.85 11.28 -30.01
N THR A 224 3.02 11.42 -30.62
CA THR A 224 3.24 10.89 -31.97
C THR A 224 3.13 9.37 -31.98
N GLU A 225 2.76 8.79 -33.11
CA GLU A 225 2.62 7.33 -33.28
C GLU A 225 3.88 6.57 -32.83
N LYS A 226 5.07 7.06 -33.22
CA LYS A 226 6.36 6.46 -32.84
C LYS A 226 6.58 6.47 -31.33
N GLN A 227 6.23 7.57 -30.64
CA GLN A 227 6.37 7.66 -29.19
C GLN A 227 5.39 6.73 -28.48
N ARG A 228 4.15 6.64 -28.98
CA ARG A 228 3.12 5.77 -28.43
C ARG A 228 3.49 4.30 -28.59
N THR A 229 4.00 3.90 -29.75
CA THR A 229 4.53 2.55 -30.03
C THR A 229 5.70 2.19 -29.12
N ARG A 230 6.69 3.08 -28.94
CA ARG A 230 7.81 2.82 -28.04
C ARG A 230 7.38 2.67 -26.58
N LYS A 231 6.46 3.52 -26.10
CA LYS A 231 5.94 3.41 -24.73
C LYS A 231 5.13 2.12 -24.53
N PHE A 232 4.35 1.73 -25.52
CA PHE A 232 3.61 0.47 -25.48
C PHE A 232 4.55 -0.75 -25.49
N ALA A 233 5.61 -0.74 -26.31
CA ALA A 233 6.64 -1.78 -26.34
C ALA A 233 7.30 -1.99 -24.96
N VAL A 234 7.72 -0.91 -24.31
CA VAL A 234 8.31 -0.97 -22.96
C VAL A 234 7.35 -1.61 -21.96
N TRP A 235 6.07 -1.23 -22.04
CA TRP A 235 5.07 -1.74 -21.13
C TRP A 235 4.76 -3.23 -21.36
N LEU A 236 4.69 -3.69 -22.61
CA LEU A 236 4.56 -5.11 -22.94
C LEU A 236 5.75 -5.94 -22.44
N ILE A 237 6.98 -5.44 -22.59
CA ILE A 237 8.18 -6.12 -22.10
C ILE A 237 8.10 -6.33 -20.58
N GLN A 238 7.69 -5.29 -19.84
CA GLN A 238 7.54 -5.37 -18.38
C GLN A 238 6.49 -6.39 -17.94
N GLU A 239 5.35 -6.45 -18.65
CA GLU A 239 4.30 -7.42 -18.33
C GLU A 239 4.74 -8.85 -18.67
N PHE A 240 5.45 -9.04 -19.79
CA PHE A 240 6.03 -10.34 -20.15
C PHE A 240 7.02 -10.86 -19.10
N GLU A 241 7.94 -10.01 -18.61
CA GLU A 241 8.87 -10.36 -17.53
C GLU A 241 8.15 -10.72 -16.21
N LYS A 242 6.97 -10.13 -15.95
CA LYS A 242 6.16 -10.52 -14.79
C LYS A 242 5.54 -11.91 -14.98
N LEU A 243 5.17 -12.28 -16.21
CA LEU A 243 4.67 -13.61 -16.52
C LEU A 243 5.77 -14.67 -16.41
N GLU A 244 6.97 -14.43 -16.98
CA GLU A 244 8.12 -15.33 -16.83
C GLU A 244 8.44 -15.56 -15.34
N ARG A 245 8.49 -14.50 -14.53
CA ARG A 245 8.73 -14.61 -13.06
C ARG A 245 7.62 -15.32 -12.28
N LYS A 246 6.39 -15.34 -12.80
CA LYS A 246 5.32 -16.13 -12.19
C LYS A 246 5.47 -17.60 -12.56
N GLN A 247 5.84 -17.91 -13.81
CA GLN A 247 6.06 -19.28 -14.27
C GLN A 247 7.25 -19.94 -13.55
N ASP A 248 8.34 -19.22 -13.33
CA ASP A 248 9.52 -19.70 -12.57
C ASP A 248 9.21 -20.04 -11.10
N ARG A 249 8.20 -19.39 -10.51
CA ARG A 249 7.78 -19.67 -9.13
C ARG A 249 6.90 -20.93 -9.00
N TYR A 250 6.34 -21.42 -10.10
CA TYR A 250 5.50 -22.62 -10.13
C TYR A 250 6.18 -23.84 -10.78
N SER A 251 7.41 -23.69 -11.29
CA SER A 251 8.18 -24.79 -11.88
C SER A 251 9.24 -25.31 -10.88
N PRO A 252 9.19 -26.57 -10.41
CA PRO A 252 10.20 -27.09 -9.50
C PRO A 252 11.52 -27.24 -10.26
N LYS A 253 12.58 -26.55 -9.80
CA LYS A 253 13.93 -26.79 -10.32
C LYS A 253 14.35 -28.23 -9.97
N ILE A 254 14.41 -29.11 -10.98
CA ILE A 254 15.13 -30.39 -10.86
C ILE A 254 16.61 -30.04 -10.84
N SER A 255 17.20 -29.98 -9.64
CA SER A 255 18.64 -29.84 -9.47
C SER A 255 19.28 -31.23 -9.55
N GLU A 256 19.95 -31.54 -10.66
CA GLU A 256 20.92 -32.63 -10.76
C GLU A 256 22.18 -32.29 -9.95
N TYR A 257 22.12 -32.48 -8.63
CA TYR A 257 23.30 -32.77 -7.83
C TYR A 257 22.87 -33.72 -6.71
N SER A 258 23.08 -35.01 -6.96
CA SER A 258 22.89 -36.11 -6.04
C SER A 258 23.87 -36.00 -4.86
N LYS A 259 23.35 -35.72 -3.66
CA LYS A 259 24.04 -36.05 -2.39
C LYS A 259 23.42 -37.34 -1.84
N PRO A 260 24.23 -38.30 -1.35
CA PRO A 260 23.73 -39.57 -0.86
C PRO A 260 22.84 -39.38 0.38
N ARG A 261 21.73 -40.14 0.37
CA ARG A 261 20.62 -40.08 1.32
C ARG A 261 20.96 -40.99 2.52
N TYR A 262 21.20 -40.42 3.70
CA TYR A 262 21.10 -41.20 4.94
C TYR A 262 19.61 -41.41 5.28
N PRO A 263 19.21 -42.58 5.82
CA PRO A 263 17.81 -42.87 6.09
C PRO A 263 17.28 -41.99 7.22
N LYS A 264 16.15 -41.30 6.97
CA LYS A 264 15.39 -40.53 7.96
C LYS A 264 14.76 -41.49 8.97
N SER A 265 15.16 -41.39 10.24
CA SER A 265 14.36 -41.88 11.37
C SER A 265 13.11 -41.00 11.53
N GLN A 266 11.99 -41.63 11.90
CA GLN A 266 10.69 -40.99 12.12
C GLN A 266 10.75 -39.91 13.22
N PRO A 267 9.89 -38.89 13.18
CA PRO A 267 9.83 -37.88 14.23
C PRO A 267 9.20 -38.49 15.49
N VAL A 268 10.02 -38.73 16.51
CA VAL A 268 9.55 -39.01 17.87
C VAL A 268 9.00 -37.70 18.43
N SER A 269 7.71 -37.69 18.79
CA SER A 269 7.09 -36.59 19.53
C SER A 269 7.83 -36.41 20.84
N ARG A 270 8.55 -35.29 21.01
CA ARG A 270 9.20 -34.98 22.29
C ARG A 270 8.14 -34.44 23.24
N ASN A 271 7.66 -35.30 24.15
CA ASN A 271 6.93 -34.86 25.32
C ASN A 271 7.92 -34.16 26.25
N VAL A 272 7.52 -33.03 26.85
CA VAL A 272 8.38 -32.23 27.74
C VAL A 272 8.78 -32.98 29.02
N ASN A 273 8.13 -34.11 29.32
CA ASN A 273 8.47 -34.97 30.46
C ASN A 273 9.55 -36.02 30.13
N ASP A 274 9.88 -36.28 28.86
CA ASP A 274 10.86 -37.33 28.48
C ASP A 274 12.32 -36.89 28.73
N ALA A 275 12.56 -35.60 28.98
CA ALA A 275 13.91 -35.03 29.11
C ALA A 275 14.61 -35.33 30.46
N TRP A 276 13.96 -36.07 31.35
CA TRP A 276 14.44 -36.32 32.72
C TRP A 276 14.75 -37.79 33.04
N GLU A 277 14.53 -38.73 32.11
CA GLU A 277 14.76 -40.16 32.38
C GLU A 277 16.25 -40.55 32.38
N ASP A 278 17.11 -39.82 31.67
CA ASP A 278 18.55 -40.12 31.56
C ASP A 278 19.43 -39.18 32.42
N GLN A 279 19.15 -39.10 33.73
CA GLN A 279 20.12 -38.54 34.67
C GLN A 279 21.16 -39.63 35.01
N PRO A 280 22.47 -39.44 34.74
CA PRO A 280 23.47 -40.41 35.14
C PRO A 280 23.55 -40.47 36.66
N VAL A 281 23.11 -41.60 37.23
CA VAL A 281 23.23 -41.87 38.67
C VAL A 281 24.71 -41.94 39.03
N PHE A 282 25.15 -41.06 39.92
CA PHE A 282 26.50 -41.03 40.45
C PHE A 282 26.83 -42.35 41.16
N LYS A 283 27.76 -43.14 40.60
CA LYS A 283 28.22 -44.44 41.16
C LYS A 283 29.50 -44.31 42.00
N GLY A 284 29.79 -43.13 42.54
CA GLY A 284 30.92 -42.93 43.44
C GLY A 284 30.51 -43.15 44.89
N THR A 285 31.37 -43.75 45.70
CA THR A 285 31.20 -43.77 47.16
C THR A 285 31.41 -42.36 47.68
N VAL A 286 30.38 -41.75 48.27
CA VAL A 286 30.48 -40.41 48.88
C VAL A 286 31.31 -40.55 50.16
N ALA A 287 32.50 -39.97 50.19
CA ALA A 287 33.28 -39.88 51.41
C ALA A 287 32.55 -38.94 52.39
N LEU A 288 32.36 -39.40 53.63
CA LEU A 288 31.68 -38.65 54.67
C LEU A 288 32.59 -37.48 55.08
N MET A 289 32.21 -36.26 54.69
CA MET A 289 32.94 -35.06 55.05
C MET A 289 32.50 -34.65 56.45
N GLU A 290 33.38 -34.84 57.43
CA GLU A 290 33.17 -34.34 58.80
C GLU A 290 33.13 -32.81 58.77
N VAL A 291 32.00 -32.24 59.19
CA VAL A 291 31.83 -30.81 59.36
C VAL A 291 32.49 -30.43 60.70
N PRO A 292 33.49 -29.53 60.73
CA PRO A 292 34.09 -29.07 61.99
C PRO A 292 33.05 -28.41 62.89
N GLU A 293 33.10 -28.72 64.18
CA GLU A 293 32.14 -28.28 65.21
C GLU A 293 32.09 -26.75 65.41
N ASP A 294 32.98 -25.98 64.79
CA ASP A 294 33.02 -24.52 64.90
C ASP A 294 31.94 -23.80 64.08
N PHE A 295 31.03 -24.54 63.42
CA PHE A 295 29.96 -24.00 62.56
C PHE A 295 28.53 -24.17 63.12
N LEU A 296 28.36 -24.45 64.41
CA LEU A 296 27.07 -24.37 65.11
C LEU A 296 27.06 -23.28 66.19
#